data_AF-A0A2N3F2P2-F1
#
_entry.id   AF-A0A2N3F2P2-F1
#
_cell.length_a   1.000
_cell.length_b   1.000
_cell.length_c   1.000
_cell.angle_alpha   90.00
_cell.angle_beta   90.00
_cell.angle_gamma   90.00
#
_symmetry.space_group_name_H-M   'P 1'
#
loop_
_entity.id
_entity.type
_entity.pdbx_description
1 polymer ?
#
loop_
_entity_poly.entity_id
_entity_poly.type
_entity_poly.pdbx_seq_one_letter_code
_entity_poly.pdbx_strand_id
1 'polypeptide(L)' 'PAAGEAIAAGLCGFVEEALEVPPARVYIEMAAPDPALFGWNGSTFA' A
#
# COMPACT_ATOMS: atom_id res chain seq x y z
N PRO A 1 4.02 -2.57 16.15
CA PRO A 1 4.40 -2.34 14.73
C PRO A 1 4.06 -0.92 14.30
N ALA A 2 4.87 -0.34 13.41
CA ALA A 2 4.49 0.88 12.72
C ALA A 2 3.26 0.62 11.83
N ALA A 3 2.42 1.63 11.57
CA ALA A 3 1.19 1.44 10.78
C ALA A 3 1.44 0.78 9.41
N GLY A 4 2.55 1.11 8.75
CA GLY A 4 2.94 0.51 7.48
C GLY A 4 3.21 -1.00 7.55
N GLU A 5 3.78 -1.50 8.66
CA GLU A 5 4.05 -2.93 8.84
C GLU A 5 2.75 -3.74 8.97
N ALA A 6 1.76 -3.19 9.69
CA ALA A 6 0.46 -3.84 9.85
C ALA A 6 -0.32 -3.90 8.53
N ILE A 7 -0.25 -2.81 7.73
CA ILE A 7 -0.85 -2.78 6.39
C ILE A 7 -0.16 -3.79 5.46
N ALA A 8 1.17 -3.83 5.43
CA ALA A 8 1.92 -4.77 4.61
C ALA A 8 1.60 -6.23 4.96
N ALA A 9 1.53 -6.56 6.24
CA ALA A 9 1.17 -7.91 6.69
C ALA A 9 -0.24 -8.33 6.22
N GLY A 10 -1.22 -7.41 6.34
CA GLY A 10 -2.58 -7.66 5.86
C GLY A 10 -2.65 -7.85 4.34
N LEU A 11 -1.94 -7.01 3.57
CA LEU A 11 -1.88 -7.12 2.11
C LEU A 11 -1.22 -8.43 1.66
N CYS A 12 -0.11 -8.85 2.30
CA CYS A 12 0.53 -10.12 2.00
C CYS A 12 -0.40 -11.31 2.23
N GLY A 13 -1.14 -11.34 3.34
CA GLY A 13 -2.12 -12.39 3.62
C GLY A 13 -3.26 -12.42 2.60
N PHE A 14 -3.78 -11.25 2.23
CA PHE A 14 -4.83 -11.14 1.20
C PHE A 14 -4.34 -11.62 -0.17
N VAL A 15 -3.11 -11.27 -0.56
CA VAL A 15 -2.50 -11.69 -1.83
C VAL A 15 -2.25 -13.20 -1.85
N GLU A 16 -1.81 -13.79 -0.73
CA GLU A 16 -1.64 -15.23 -0.60
C GLU A 16 -2.98 -15.96 -0.75
N GLU A 17 -4.05 -15.48 -0.08
CA GLU A 17 -5.38 -16.09 -0.17
C GLU A 17 -6.01 -15.96 -1.56
N ALA A 18 -5.97 -14.77 -2.15
CA ALA A 18 -6.70 -14.49 -3.38
C ALA A 18 -5.95 -14.97 -4.64
N LEU A 19 -4.62 -14.99 -4.61
CA LEU A 19 -3.77 -15.20 -5.79
C LEU A 19 -2.76 -16.34 -5.64
N GLU A 20 -2.69 -17.00 -4.48
CA GLU A 20 -1.73 -18.08 -4.17
C GLU A 20 -0.26 -17.64 -4.30
N VAL A 21 0.02 -16.34 -4.13
CA VAL A 21 1.39 -15.80 -4.16
C VAL A 21 1.94 -15.76 -2.74
N PRO A 22 3.04 -16.48 -2.43
CA PRO A 22 3.57 -16.51 -1.08
C PRO A 22 4.15 -15.15 -0.66
N PRO A 23 4.02 -14.73 0.61
CA PRO A 23 4.50 -13.43 1.09
C PRO A 23 5.98 -13.15 0.81
N ALA A 24 6.82 -14.19 0.79
CA ALA A 24 8.25 -14.08 0.48
C ALA A 24 8.56 -13.62 -0.96
N ARG A 25 7.55 -13.55 -1.83
CA ARG A 25 7.64 -13.08 -3.22
C ARG A 25 6.94 -11.74 -3.45
N VAL A 26 6.46 -11.09 -2.39
CA VAL A 26 5.74 -9.81 -2.46
C VAL A 26 6.62 -8.71 -1.92
N TYR A 27 6.85 -7.67 -2.73
CA TYR A 27 7.48 -6.43 -2.29
C TYR A 27 6.42 -5.32 -2.26
N ILE A 28 6.35 -4.60 -1.13
CA ILE A 28 5.42 -3.48 -0.94
C ILE A 28 6.25 -2.24 -0.63
N GLU A 29 6.16 -1.25 -1.52
CA GLU A 29 6.75 0.07 -1.29
C GLU A 29 5.69 1.00 -0.69
N MET A 30 5.95 1.50 0.51
CA MET A 30 5.10 2.49 1.16
C MET A 30 5.59 3.88 0.80
N ALA A 31 4.70 4.71 0.25
CA ALA A 31 5.00 6.10 -0.09
C ALA A 31 4.04 7.06 0.62
N ALA A 32 4.55 8.24 0.98
CA ALA A 32 3.76 9.36 1.48
C ALA A 32 4.06 10.60 0.63
N PRO A 33 3.51 10.68 -0.61
CA PRO A 33 3.76 11.80 -1.50
C PRO A 33 3.20 13.12 -0.95
N ASP A 34 3.75 14.24 -1.41
CA ASP A 34 3.21 15.57 -1.12
C ASP A 34 1.74 15.68 -1.60
N PRO A 35 0.80 16.22 -0.80
CA PRO A 35 -0.61 16.37 -1.18
C PRO A 35 -0.84 17.15 -2.47
N ALA A 36 0.05 18.08 -2.83
CA ALA A 36 -0.01 18.83 -4.07
C ALA A 36 0.24 17.96 -5.32
N LEU A 37 0.88 16.79 -5.15
CA LEU A 37 1.12 15.82 -6.22
C LEU A 37 -0.06 14.87 -6.43
N PHE A 38 -1.06 14.89 -5.54
CA PHE A 38 -2.22 14.02 -5.63
C PHE A 38 -3.41 14.83 -6.18
N GLY A 39 -3.75 14.63 -7.46
CA GLY A 39 -4.88 15.29 -8.11
C GLY A 39 -6.21 14.58 -7.85
N TRP A 40 -7.25 15.33 -7.49
CA TRP A 40 -8.61 14.81 -7.33
C TRP A 40 -9.69 15.88 -7.57
N ASN A 41 -10.74 15.50 -8.30
CA ASN A 41 -11.95 16.31 -8.52
C ASN A 41 -11.66 17.77 -8.97
N GLY A 42 -10.74 17.94 -9.93
CA GLY A 42 -10.37 19.25 -10.46
C GLY A 42 -9.45 20.09 -9.55
N SER A 43 -8.95 19.54 -8.45
CA SER A 43 -7.99 20.17 -7.54
C SER A 43 -6.87 19.19 -7.14
N THR A 44 -6.08 19.55 -6.13
CA THR A 44 -5.16 18.67 -5.40
C THR A 44 -5.56 18.59 -3.92
N PHE A 45 -4.84 17.82 -3.10
CA PHE A 45 -5.08 17.75 -1.65
C PHE A 45 -4.28 18.78 -0.84
N ALA A 46 -3.60 19.72 -1.51
CA ALA A 46 -2.96 20.88 -0.87
C ALA A 46 -3.95 22.03 -0.62
#